data_AF-A0A960R9S1-F1
#
_entry.id   AF-A0A960R9S1-F1
#
_cell.length_a   1.000
_cell.length_b   1.000
_cell.length_c   1.000
_cell.angle_alpha   90.00
_cell.angle_beta   90.00
_cell.angle_gamma   90.00
#
_symmetry.space_group_name_H-M   'P 1'
#
loop_
_entity.id
_entity.type
_entity.pdbx_description
1 polymer ?
#
loop_
_entity_poly.entity_id
_entity_poly.type
_entity_poly.pdbx_seq_one_letter_code
_entity_poly.pdbx_strand_id
1 'polypeptide(L)'
;MAKGFDIEGKIHFIGDVREELGRPNLPFVVGILGVYGTDPDSRKFDKGLPVSAFRAAQFAAVEQYDQKAPKAYRGNVIAVDSGPFYELELSDLYWKRRLTGEWKRRVKLGEMTLEKYREECARYGFGDGDLTSDEQRTWDRCASNAEYHYLGSGKTFVRFGKALAESLLEMQKP
;
A
#
# COMPACT_ATOMS: atom_id res chain seq x y z
N MET A 1 -16.47 -13.47 0.05
CA MET A 1 -16.17 -13.54 1.49
C MET A 1 -14.67 -13.64 1.68
N ALA A 2 -14.02 -12.58 2.17
CA ALA A 2 -12.60 -12.65 2.54
C ALA A 2 -12.49 -13.41 3.87
N LYS A 3 -12.24 -14.72 3.80
CA LYS A 3 -11.78 -15.49 4.97
C LYS A 3 -10.33 -15.07 5.22
N GLY A 4 -10.04 -14.58 6.43
CA GLY A 4 -8.66 -14.53 6.93
C GLY A 4 -8.02 -13.15 7.07
N PHE A 5 -8.77 -12.09 7.42
CA PHE A 5 -8.15 -11.00 8.15
C PHE A 5 -8.47 -11.18 9.62
N ASP A 6 -7.46 -11.56 10.40
CA ASP A 6 -7.60 -11.77 11.84
C ASP A 6 -7.70 -10.41 12.55
N ILE A 7 -8.92 -9.88 12.53
CA ILE A 7 -9.31 -8.68 13.26
C ILE A 7 -9.10 -8.93 14.77
N GLU A 8 -9.30 -10.16 15.23
CA GLU A 8 -9.17 -10.53 16.65
C GLU A 8 -7.72 -10.40 17.11
N GLY A 9 -6.75 -10.93 16.34
CA GLY A 9 -5.33 -10.82 16.64
C GLY A 9 -4.84 -9.37 16.80
N LYS A 10 -5.35 -8.43 16.00
CA LYS A 10 -5.03 -6.99 16.14
C LYS A 10 -5.60 -6.38 17.42
N ILE A 11 -6.82 -6.76 17.79
CA ILE A 11 -7.48 -6.26 19.01
C ILE A 11 -6.73 -6.75 20.24
N HIS A 12 -6.35 -8.03 20.26
CA HIS A 12 -5.53 -8.61 21.31
C HIS A 12 -4.19 -7.88 21.43
N PHE A 13 -3.48 -7.67 20.33
CA PHE A 13 -2.21 -6.95 20.34
C PHE A 13 -2.27 -5.57 21.02
N ILE A 14 -3.29 -4.76 20.72
CA ILE A 14 -3.44 -3.43 21.35
C ILE A 14 -3.72 -3.57 22.85
N GLY A 15 -4.56 -4.53 23.24
CA GLY A 15 -4.84 -4.83 24.65
C GLY A 15 -3.59 -5.29 25.40
N ASP A 16 -2.85 -6.24 24.83
CA ASP A 16 -1.64 -6.82 25.42
C ASP A 16 -0.57 -5.75 25.66
N VAL A 17 -0.34 -4.84 24.70
CA VAL A 17 0.63 -3.75 24.87
C VAL A 17 0.17 -2.77 25.96
N ARG A 18 -1.12 -2.46 26.05
CA ARG A 18 -1.67 -1.58 27.10
C ARG A 18 -1.53 -2.22 28.49
N GLU A 19 -1.75 -3.52 28.57
CA GLU A 19 -1.60 -4.31 29.79
C GLU A 19 -0.14 -4.35 30.23
N GLU A 20 0.77 -4.76 29.34
CA GLU A 20 2.20 -4.90 29.61
C GLU A 20 2.82 -3.57 30.06
N LEU A 21 2.41 -2.46 29.47
CA LEU A 21 2.90 -1.12 29.83
C LEU A 21 2.16 -0.50 31.02
N GLY A 22 1.08 -1.11 31.51
CA GLY A 22 0.22 -0.54 32.56
C GLY A 22 -0.44 0.78 32.13
N ARG A 23 -0.73 0.95 30.84
CA ARG A 23 -1.28 2.17 30.24
C ARG A 23 -2.59 1.86 29.49
N PRO A 24 -3.74 1.73 30.20
CA PRO A 24 -5.00 1.31 29.58
C PRO A 24 -5.53 2.22 28.47
N ASN A 25 -5.13 3.50 28.48
CA ASN A 25 -5.54 4.50 27.48
C ASN A 25 -4.41 4.92 26.53
N LEU A 26 -3.32 4.13 26.41
CA LEU A 26 -2.21 4.46 25.50
C LEU A 26 -2.72 4.69 24.06
N PRO A 27 -2.43 5.82 23.41
CA PRO A 27 -2.84 6.07 22.03
C PRO A 27 -2.24 5.06 21.06
N PHE A 28 -3.07 4.53 20.17
CA PHE A 28 -2.66 3.67 19.06
C PHE A 28 -3.07 4.28 17.72
N VAL A 29 -2.11 4.34 16.80
CA VAL A 29 -2.38 4.66 15.40
C VAL A 29 -2.08 3.43 14.55
N VAL A 30 -3.08 2.99 13.81
CA VAL A 30 -2.97 1.85 12.88
C VAL A 30 -2.80 2.39 11.46
N GLY A 31 -1.63 2.14 10.89
CA GLY A 31 -1.37 2.43 9.48
C GLY A 31 -2.14 1.50 8.55
N ILE A 32 -2.93 2.07 7.64
CA ILE A 32 -3.73 1.33 6.68
C ILE A 32 -3.02 1.24 5.34
N LEU A 33 -3.05 0.07 4.70
CA LEU A 33 -2.44 -0.18 3.39
C LEU A 33 -3.06 0.72 2.33
N GLY A 34 -2.22 1.47 1.62
CA GLY A 34 -2.62 2.46 0.63
C GLY A 34 -2.01 2.25 -0.75
N VAL A 35 -1.60 1.01 -1.07
CA VAL A 35 -1.11 0.68 -2.41
C VAL A 35 -2.20 0.98 -3.44
N TYR A 36 -1.81 1.48 -4.61
CA TYR A 36 -2.71 2.02 -5.63
C TYR A 36 -3.42 3.33 -5.25
N GLY A 37 -2.95 4.03 -4.21
CA GLY A 37 -3.38 5.39 -3.91
C GLY A 37 -4.73 5.46 -3.19
N THR A 38 -5.44 6.57 -3.36
CA THR A 38 -6.74 6.81 -2.71
C THR A 38 -7.88 5.99 -3.32
N ASP A 39 -7.72 5.53 -4.56
CA ASP A 39 -8.66 4.65 -5.24
C ASP A 39 -8.00 3.27 -5.45
N PRO A 40 -8.16 2.33 -4.50
CA PRO A 40 -7.53 1.02 -4.59
C PRO A 40 -8.09 0.14 -5.72
N ASP A 41 -9.22 0.52 -6.32
CA ASP A 41 -9.82 -0.16 -7.46
C ASP A 41 -9.34 0.39 -8.81
N SER A 42 -8.77 1.59 -8.84
CA SER A 42 -8.18 2.23 -10.04
C SER A 42 -6.96 1.52 -10.64
N ARG A 43 -6.70 0.26 -10.25
CA ARG A 43 -5.54 -0.55 -10.64
C ARG A 43 -5.41 -0.58 -12.16
N LYS A 44 -4.57 0.32 -12.69
CA LYS A 44 -4.22 0.41 -14.11
C LYS A 44 -3.61 -0.89 -14.64
N PHE A 45 -2.96 -1.64 -13.75
CA PHE A 45 -2.30 -2.91 -14.03
C PHE A 45 -2.91 -3.98 -13.12
N ASP A 46 -3.75 -4.85 -13.70
CA ASP A 46 -4.47 -5.85 -12.92
C ASP A 46 -3.60 -7.08 -12.62
N LYS A 47 -3.56 -7.45 -11.34
CA LYS A 47 -2.93 -8.68 -10.84
C LYS A 47 -3.82 -9.48 -9.89
N GLY A 48 -5.09 -9.10 -9.73
CA GLY A 48 -6.03 -9.84 -8.88
C GLY A 48 -5.78 -9.78 -7.37
N LEU A 49 -4.89 -8.91 -6.88
CA LEU A 49 -4.68 -8.74 -5.43
C LEU A 49 -5.89 -8.04 -4.79
N PRO A 50 -6.51 -8.58 -3.72
CA PRO A 50 -7.74 -8.07 -3.13
C PRO A 50 -7.48 -6.84 -2.22
N VAL A 51 -6.78 -5.83 -2.73
CA VAL A 51 -6.33 -4.66 -1.95
C VAL A 51 -7.51 -3.89 -1.36
N SER A 52 -8.57 -3.66 -2.14
CA SER A 52 -9.74 -2.90 -1.68
C SER A 52 -10.45 -3.60 -0.51
N ALA A 53 -10.67 -4.92 -0.62
CA ALA A 53 -11.25 -5.72 0.45
C ALA A 53 -10.34 -5.77 1.69
N PHE A 54 -9.03 -5.88 1.48
CA PHE A 54 -8.04 -5.87 2.56
C PHE A 54 -8.03 -4.54 3.30
N ARG A 55 -7.98 -3.42 2.57
CA ARG A 55 -8.00 -2.06 3.11
C ARG A 55 -9.28 -1.79 3.89
N ALA A 56 -10.43 -2.18 3.35
CA ALA A 56 -11.72 -2.08 4.03
C ALA A 56 -11.73 -2.87 5.35
N ALA A 57 -11.18 -4.10 5.35
CA ALA A 57 -11.07 -4.90 6.57
C ALA A 57 -10.15 -4.25 7.62
N GLN A 58 -9.07 -3.59 7.21
CA GLN A 58 -8.19 -2.88 8.14
C GLN A 58 -8.88 -1.67 8.79
N PHE A 59 -9.66 -0.89 8.03
CA PHE A 59 -10.47 0.20 8.59
C PHE A 59 -11.54 -0.33 9.55
N ALA A 60 -12.30 -1.34 9.12
CA ALA A 60 -13.35 -1.96 9.93
C ALA A 60 -12.81 -2.52 11.26
N ALA A 61 -11.58 -3.05 11.26
CA ALA A 61 -10.93 -3.54 12.48
C ALA A 61 -10.74 -2.43 13.53
N VAL A 62 -10.39 -1.21 13.09
CA VAL A 62 -10.22 -0.05 13.97
C VAL A 62 -11.57 0.50 14.40
N GLU A 63 -12.53 0.64 13.48
CA GLU A 63 -13.88 1.12 13.78
C GLU A 63 -14.61 0.22 14.78
N GLN A 64 -14.44 -1.09 14.65
CA GLN A 64 -15.07 -2.09 15.53
C GLN A 64 -14.27 -2.39 16.79
N TYR A 65 -13.11 -1.74 16.99
CA TYR A 65 -12.20 -2.04 18.09
C TYR A 65 -12.92 -2.05 19.45
N ASP A 66 -13.66 -0.99 19.77
CA ASP A 66 -14.35 -0.84 21.06
C ASP A 66 -15.46 -1.88 21.32
N GLN A 67 -16.03 -2.44 20.26
CA GLN A 67 -17.08 -3.45 20.37
C GLN A 67 -16.51 -4.79 20.87
N LYS A 68 -15.25 -5.06 20.53
CA LYS A 68 -14.57 -6.33 20.79
C LYS A 68 -13.52 -6.23 21.90
N ALA A 69 -12.95 -5.05 22.12
CA ALA A 69 -11.97 -4.82 23.16
C ALA A 69 -12.57 -4.95 24.57
N PRO A 70 -11.80 -5.50 25.54
CA PRO A 70 -12.16 -5.46 26.96
C PRO A 70 -12.47 -4.03 27.39
N LYS A 71 -13.45 -3.86 28.28
CA LYS A 71 -13.92 -2.53 28.72
C LYS A 71 -12.77 -1.64 29.24
N ALA A 72 -11.77 -2.23 29.89
CA ALA A 72 -10.61 -1.52 30.43
C ALA A 72 -9.69 -0.91 29.36
N TYR A 73 -9.76 -1.37 28.11
CA TYR A 73 -8.88 -0.97 27.02
C TYR A 73 -9.65 -0.37 25.83
N ARG A 74 -10.84 0.20 26.03
CA ARG A 74 -11.59 0.85 24.93
C ARG A 74 -11.10 2.28 24.68
N GLY A 75 -11.31 2.78 23.46
CA GLY A 75 -10.95 4.11 23.00
C GLY A 75 -9.48 4.26 22.60
N ASN A 76 -9.11 5.47 22.17
CA ASN A 76 -7.74 5.83 21.81
C ASN A 76 -7.08 4.94 20.75
N VAL A 77 -7.84 4.51 19.75
CA VAL A 77 -7.33 3.82 18.56
C VAL A 77 -7.88 4.53 17.32
N ILE A 78 -7.01 4.93 16.40
CA ILE A 78 -7.42 5.52 15.11
C ILE A 78 -6.66 4.88 13.95
N ALA A 79 -7.25 5.01 12.76
CA ALA A 79 -6.67 4.56 11.51
C ALA A 79 -6.08 5.75 10.75
N VAL A 80 -4.91 5.57 10.14
CA VAL A 80 -4.33 6.56 9.22
C VAL A 80 -4.10 5.91 7.87
N ASP A 81 -4.70 6.51 6.85
CA ASP A 81 -4.64 6.04 5.48
C ASP A 81 -3.32 6.42 4.81
N SER A 82 -2.60 5.44 4.26
CA SER A 82 -1.39 5.72 3.48
C SER A 82 -1.66 6.00 2.00
N GLY A 83 -2.89 5.79 1.52
CA GLY A 83 -3.27 5.97 0.11
C GLY A 83 -2.89 7.34 -0.47
N PRO A 84 -3.16 8.46 0.23
CA PRO A 84 -2.76 9.80 -0.23
C PRO A 84 -1.25 10.01 -0.44
N PHE A 85 -0.41 9.13 0.10
CA PHE A 85 1.05 9.25 0.01
C PHE A 85 1.67 8.31 -1.03
N TYR A 86 0.92 7.33 -1.55
CA TYR A 86 1.40 6.40 -2.57
C TYR A 86 1.69 7.12 -3.89
N GLU A 87 2.88 6.88 -4.46
CA GLU A 87 3.31 7.53 -5.70
C GLU A 87 2.84 6.75 -6.94
N LEU A 88 1.67 7.14 -7.46
CA LEU A 88 1.05 6.53 -8.66
C LEU A 88 1.96 6.61 -9.90
N GLU A 89 2.65 7.74 -10.11
CA GLU A 89 3.58 7.89 -11.24
C GLU A 89 4.74 6.90 -11.16
N LEU A 90 5.30 6.70 -9.97
CA LEU A 90 6.38 5.74 -9.77
C LEU A 90 5.88 4.30 -9.97
N SER A 91 4.61 4.04 -9.63
CA SER A 91 3.94 2.77 -9.89
C SER A 91 3.81 2.51 -11.38
N ASP A 92 3.44 3.51 -12.17
CA ASP A 92 3.38 3.41 -13.63
C ASP A 92 4.76 3.03 -14.21
N LEU A 93 5.84 3.63 -13.72
CA LEU A 93 7.20 3.28 -14.15
C LEU A 93 7.60 1.85 -13.74
N TYR A 94 7.25 1.44 -12.52
CA TYR A 94 7.47 0.07 -12.06
C TYR A 94 6.81 -0.93 -13.01
N TRP A 95 5.55 -0.68 -13.37
CA TRP A 95 4.77 -1.57 -14.21
C TRP A 95 5.23 -1.58 -15.66
N LYS A 96 5.56 -0.41 -16.23
CA LYS A 96 6.19 -0.31 -17.53
C LYS A 96 7.43 -1.20 -17.60
N ARG A 97 8.35 -1.05 -16.65
CA ARG A 97 9.59 -1.85 -16.62
C ARG A 97 9.32 -3.33 -16.39
N ARG A 98 8.42 -3.66 -15.46
CA ARG A 98 8.08 -5.04 -15.08
C ARG A 98 7.46 -5.82 -16.23
N LEU A 99 6.49 -5.23 -16.92
CA LEU A 99 5.74 -5.87 -18.00
C LEU A 99 6.57 -5.95 -19.27
N THR A 100 7.19 -4.84 -19.69
CA THR A 100 8.00 -4.83 -20.92
C THR A 100 9.22 -5.74 -20.80
N GLY A 101 9.86 -5.82 -19.62
CA GLY A 101 10.95 -6.77 -19.37
C GLY A 101 10.48 -8.23 -19.45
N GLU A 102 9.29 -8.52 -18.92
CA GLU A 102 8.64 -9.84 -19.01
C GLU A 102 8.34 -10.21 -20.47
N TRP A 103 7.72 -9.30 -21.22
CA TRP A 103 7.38 -9.51 -22.63
C TRP A 103 8.62 -9.62 -23.51
N LYS A 104 9.64 -8.77 -23.34
CA LYS A 104 10.92 -8.86 -24.04
C LYS A 104 11.58 -10.23 -23.84
N ARG A 105 11.50 -10.77 -22.61
CA ARG A 105 11.96 -12.13 -22.31
C ARG A 105 11.14 -13.19 -23.06
N ARG A 106 9.81 -13.09 -23.05
CA ARG A 106 8.93 -14.01 -23.77
C ARG A 106 9.14 -13.98 -25.29
N VAL A 107 9.38 -12.82 -25.87
CA VAL A 107 9.73 -12.68 -27.29
C VAL A 107 11.03 -13.42 -27.60
N LYS A 108 12.07 -13.27 -26.76
CA LYS A 108 13.33 -14.01 -26.93
C LYS A 108 13.15 -15.52 -26.82
N LEU A 109 12.20 -15.99 -26.03
CA LEU A 109 11.87 -17.41 -25.85
C LEU A 109 10.91 -17.95 -26.93
N GLY A 110 10.40 -17.11 -27.83
CA GLY A 110 9.38 -17.51 -28.82
C GLY A 110 7.97 -17.70 -28.23
N GLU A 111 7.76 -17.36 -26.96
CA GLU A 111 6.47 -17.47 -26.24
C GLU A 111 5.52 -16.28 -26.52
N MET A 112 6.01 -15.29 -27.27
CA MET A 112 5.28 -14.09 -27.68
C MET A 112 5.84 -13.58 -29.02
N THR A 113 4.98 -13.11 -29.92
CA THR A 113 5.43 -12.49 -31.17
C THR A 113 5.81 -11.02 -30.95
N LEU A 114 6.66 -10.47 -31.82
CA LEU A 114 7.01 -9.04 -31.78
C LEU A 114 5.79 -8.14 -32.02
N GLU A 115 4.84 -8.59 -32.84
CA GLU A 115 3.56 -7.91 -33.06
C GLU A 115 2.75 -7.84 -31.76
N LYS A 116 2.60 -8.98 -31.06
CA LYS A 116 1.88 -9.02 -29.79
C LYS A 116 2.54 -8.13 -28.73
N TYR A 117 3.87 -8.11 -28.67
CA TYR A 117 4.60 -7.18 -27.81
C TYR A 117 4.23 -5.71 -28.07
N ARG A 118 4.16 -5.30 -29.35
CA ARG A 118 3.81 -3.92 -29.74
C ARG A 118 2.35 -3.59 -29.41
N GLU A 119 1.42 -4.52 -29.64
CA GLU A 119 0.02 -4.36 -29.24
C GLU A 119 -0.13 -4.12 -27.73
N GLU A 120 0.56 -4.92 -26.91
CA GLU A 120 0.53 -4.78 -25.46
C GLU A 120 1.16 -3.45 -25.01
N CYS A 121 2.29 -3.04 -25.62
CA CYS A 121 2.86 -1.72 -25.34
C CYS A 121 1.90 -0.59 -25.71
N ALA A 122 1.21 -0.68 -26.84
CA ALA A 122 0.21 0.31 -27.25
C ALA A 122 -0.98 0.34 -26.29
N ARG A 123 -1.47 -0.83 -25.84
CA ARG A 123 -2.59 -0.97 -24.90
C ARG A 123 -2.37 -0.22 -23.58
N TYR A 124 -1.13 -0.20 -23.09
CA TYR A 124 -0.77 0.49 -21.83
C TYR A 124 -0.09 1.85 -22.03
N GLY A 125 0.13 2.28 -23.29
CA GLY A 125 0.83 3.53 -23.58
C GLY A 125 2.33 3.49 -23.25
N PHE A 126 2.98 2.33 -23.34
CA PHE A 126 4.40 2.16 -23.02
C PHE A 126 5.36 2.55 -24.15
N GLY A 127 4.85 2.98 -25.31
CA GLY A 127 5.67 3.38 -26.45
C GLY A 127 6.46 2.19 -27.02
N ASP A 128 7.77 2.34 -27.15
CA ASP A 128 8.69 1.28 -27.56
C ASP A 128 8.94 0.23 -26.46
N GLY A 129 8.42 0.47 -25.25
CA GLY A 129 8.56 -0.38 -24.08
C GLY A 129 9.88 -0.21 -23.34
N ASP A 130 10.62 0.86 -23.60
CA ASP A 130 11.76 1.29 -22.78
C ASP A 130 11.39 2.52 -21.95
N LEU A 131 12.03 2.66 -20.78
CA LEU A 131 11.94 3.90 -20.03
C LEU A 131 12.71 4.98 -20.79
N THR A 132 12.10 6.16 -20.92
CA THR A 132 12.83 7.35 -21.38
C THR A 132 13.95 7.67 -20.39
N SER A 133 14.93 8.48 -20.81
CA SER A 133 16.00 8.91 -19.92
C SER A 133 15.48 9.60 -18.65
N ASP A 134 14.36 10.30 -18.72
CA ASP A 134 13.76 11.03 -17.60
C ASP A 134 13.01 10.11 -16.65
N GLU A 135 12.28 9.14 -17.20
CA GLU A 135 11.65 8.06 -16.44
C GLU A 135 12.70 7.21 -15.71
N GLN A 136 13.81 6.87 -16.38
CA GLN A 136 14.91 6.13 -15.78
C GLN A 136 15.56 6.91 -14.62
N ARG A 137 15.87 8.20 -14.82
CA ARG A 137 16.40 9.06 -13.74
C ARG A 137 15.45 9.18 -12.56
N THR A 138 14.14 9.23 -12.82
CA THR A 138 13.12 9.24 -11.77
C THR A 138 13.10 7.92 -11.01
N TRP A 139 13.13 6.80 -11.74
CA TRP A 139 13.19 5.47 -11.14
C TRP A 139 14.41 5.31 -10.22
N ASP A 140 15.60 5.61 -10.73
CA ASP A 140 16.87 5.40 -10.01
C ASP A 140 16.97 6.24 -8.73
N ARG A 141 16.34 7.41 -8.74
CA ARG A 141 16.34 8.32 -7.59
C ARG A 141 15.26 8.00 -6.56
N CYS A 142 14.10 7.51 -7.00
CA CYS A 142 12.90 7.48 -6.16
C CYS A 142 12.42 6.08 -5.77
N ALA A 143 12.84 5.02 -6.47
CA ALA A 143 12.39 3.66 -6.22
C ALA A 143 13.53 2.70 -5.88
N SER A 144 13.25 1.76 -4.99
CA SER A 144 14.18 0.69 -4.60
C SER A 144 13.50 -0.68 -4.44
N ASN A 145 12.17 -0.78 -4.59
CA ASN A 145 11.44 -2.01 -4.32
C ASN A 145 10.17 -2.18 -5.17
N ALA A 146 9.43 -3.26 -4.95
CA ALA A 146 8.16 -3.58 -5.59
C ALA A 146 6.98 -2.76 -5.03
N GLU A 147 5.88 -2.76 -5.78
CA GLU A 147 4.64 -2.01 -5.53
C GLU A 147 4.05 -2.18 -4.13
N TYR A 148 4.01 -3.42 -3.63
CA TYR A 148 3.45 -3.74 -2.32
C TYR A 148 4.33 -3.25 -1.16
N HIS A 149 5.57 -2.84 -1.44
CA HIS A 149 6.49 -2.18 -0.52
C HIS A 149 6.56 -0.66 -0.75
N TYR A 150 5.50 -0.04 -1.28
CA TYR A 150 5.47 1.39 -1.62
C TYR A 150 6.62 1.80 -2.55
N LEU A 151 7.07 0.87 -3.40
CA LEU A 151 8.19 1.05 -4.33
C LEU A 151 9.53 1.36 -3.66
N GLY A 152 9.61 1.24 -2.34
CA GLY A 152 10.75 1.75 -1.58
C GLY A 152 10.88 3.27 -1.64
N SER A 153 9.79 3.99 -1.91
CA SER A 153 9.76 5.45 -2.01
C SER A 153 9.97 6.11 -0.65
N GLY A 154 11.12 6.75 -0.48
CA GLY A 154 11.41 7.55 0.71
C GLY A 154 10.40 8.68 0.90
N LYS A 155 9.90 9.29 -0.18
CA LYS A 155 8.86 10.33 -0.13
C LYS A 155 7.55 9.79 0.44
N THR A 156 7.15 8.58 0.06
CA THR A 156 5.96 7.93 0.63
C THR A 156 6.14 7.70 2.13
N PHE A 157 7.26 7.08 2.54
CA PHE A 157 7.51 6.74 3.94
C PHE A 157 7.65 7.97 4.83
N VAL A 158 8.34 9.03 4.39
CA VAL A 158 8.47 10.26 5.17
C VAL A 158 7.12 10.94 5.37
N ARG A 159 6.32 11.06 4.31
CA ARG A 159 5.00 11.73 4.40
C ARG A 159 4.00 10.92 5.22
N PHE A 160 3.98 9.60 5.03
CA PHE A 160 3.10 8.72 5.80
C PHE A 160 3.54 8.66 7.27
N GLY A 161 4.83 8.52 7.55
CA GLY A 161 5.39 8.56 8.90
C GLY A 161 5.06 9.87 9.63
N LYS A 162 5.15 11.00 8.92
CA LYS A 162 4.71 12.30 9.44
C LYS A 162 3.23 12.29 9.79
N ALA A 163 2.36 11.79 8.92
CA ALA A 163 0.92 11.73 9.18
C ALA A 163 0.60 10.85 10.41
N LEU A 164 1.26 9.71 10.55
CA LEU A 164 1.14 8.85 11.74
C LEU A 164 1.53 9.60 13.02
N ALA A 165 2.65 10.32 13.00
CA ALA A 165 3.14 11.09 14.14
C ALA A 165 2.23 12.27 14.49
N GLU A 166 1.73 13.02 13.49
CA GLU A 166 0.80 14.12 13.69
C GLU A 166 -0.54 13.63 14.27
N SER A 167 -1.05 12.48 13.78
CA SER A 167 -2.25 11.85 14.35
C SER A 167 -2.06 11.43 15.80
N LEU A 168 -0.89 10.87 16.16
CA LEU A 168 -0.57 10.56 17.56
C LEU A 168 -0.54 11.81 18.45
N LEU A 169 0.04 12.91 17.96
CA LEU A 169 0.08 14.18 18.70
C LEU A 169 -1.32 14.77 18.89
N GLU A 170 -2.20 14.66 17.90
CA GLU A 170 -3.58 15.13 18.01
C GLU A 170 -4.35 14.38 19.10
N MET A 171 -4.17 13.05 19.19
CA MET A 171 -4.80 12.22 20.22
C MET A 171 -4.34 12.52 21.64
N GLN A 172 -3.18 13.19 21.79
CA GLN A 172 -2.62 13.56 23.10
C GLN A 172 -3.04 14.95 23.55
N LYS A 173 -3.73 15.72 22.71
CA LYS A 173 -4.24 17.03 23.12
C LYS A 173 -5.35 16.82 24.18
N PRO A 174 -5.34 17.61 25.26
CA PRO A 174 -6.28 17.50 26.36
C PRO A 174 -7.72 17.87 25.98
#